data_AF-A0A662FPV9-F1
#
_entry.id   AF-A0A662FPV9-F1
#
_cell.length_a   1.000
_cell.length_b   1.000
_cell.length_c   1.000
_cell.angle_alpha   90.00
_cell.angle_beta   90.00
_cell.angle_gamma   90.00
#
_symmetry.space_group_name_H-M   'P 1'
#
loop_
_entity.id
_entity.type
_entity.pdbx_description
1 polymer ?
#
loop_
_entity_poly.entity_id
_entity_poly.type
_entity_poly.pdbx_seq_one_letter_code
_entity_poly.pdbx_strand_id
1 'polypeptide(L)'
;MLYSILADIYEKIEATTKRTEMTALLVELFNNTPPEDVRFVIYLTQGKLCPSYIGLELGVAEKLAMRAIAIASGFPLKKIEEVYSKLGDLGKVAEYALSKRKAVSILDFFGEETTKEPLTVKKVYNS
;
A
#
# COMPACT_ATOMS: atom_id res chain seq x y z
N MET A 1 -14.49 2.62 -2.12
CA MET A 1 -13.80 2.44 -0.82
C MET A 1 -12.40 3.05 -0.86
N LEU A 2 -12.01 3.75 0.21
CA LEU A 2 -10.64 4.26 0.37
C LEU A 2 -9.66 3.12 0.61
N TYR A 3 -8.46 3.20 0.04
CA TYR A 3 -7.42 2.18 0.24
C TYR A 3 -6.87 2.19 1.68
N SER A 4 -6.92 3.34 2.38
CA SER A 4 -6.51 3.45 3.78
C SER A 4 -7.32 2.52 4.69
N ILE A 5 -8.65 2.42 4.47
CA ILE A 5 -9.51 1.52 5.26
C ILE A 5 -9.04 0.07 5.13
N LEU A 6 -8.59 -0.33 3.94
CA LEU A 6 -8.07 -1.68 3.70
C LEU A 6 -6.74 -1.90 4.44
N ALA A 7 -5.82 -0.93 4.37
CA ALA A 7 -4.54 -0.97 5.06
C ALA A 7 -4.71 -1.02 6.59
N ASP A 8 -5.62 -0.22 7.15
CA ASP A 8 -5.92 -0.19 8.59
C ASP A 8 -6.42 -1.55 9.09
N ILE A 9 -7.24 -2.24 8.29
CA ILE A 9 -7.70 -3.61 8.63
C ILE A 9 -6.52 -4.59 8.58
N TYR A 10 -5.63 -4.49 7.59
CA TYR A 10 -4.46 -5.37 7.52
C TYR A 10 -3.53 -5.20 8.72
N GLU A 11 -3.31 -3.96 9.17
CA GLU A 11 -2.53 -3.69 10.37
C GLU A 11 -3.17 -4.32 11.62
N LYS A 12 -4.50 -4.21 11.78
CA LYS A 12 -5.23 -4.89 12.87
C LYS A 12 -5.12 -6.42 12.79
N ILE A 13 -5.14 -6.99 11.59
CA ILE A 13 -4.98 -8.44 11.38
C ILE A 13 -3.56 -8.87 11.75
N GLU A 14 -2.53 -8.10 11.34
CA GLU A 14 -1.13 -8.37 11.68
C GLU A 14 -0.88 -8.29 13.19
N ALA A 15 -1.60 -7.43 13.90
CA ALA A 15 -1.47 -7.25 15.34
C ALA A 15 -2.08 -8.39 16.19
N THR A 16 -2.92 -9.26 15.62
CA THR A 16 -3.52 -10.39 16.35
C THR A 16 -3.00 -11.73 15.86
N THR A 17 -3.00 -12.74 16.74
CA THR A 17 -2.73 -14.14 16.40
C THR A 17 -3.98 -15.03 16.52
N LYS A 18 -5.11 -14.46 16.97
CA LYS A 18 -6.34 -15.20 17.22
C LYS A 18 -7.16 -15.34 15.94
N ARG A 19 -7.36 -16.58 15.50
CA ARG A 19 -8.14 -16.89 14.27
C ARG A 19 -9.56 -16.31 14.29
N THR A 20 -10.23 -16.33 15.44
CA THR A 20 -11.59 -15.80 15.58
C THR A 20 -11.63 -14.27 15.43
N GLU A 21 -10.62 -13.57 15.93
CA GLU A 21 -10.48 -12.13 15.81
C GLU A 21 -10.14 -11.73 14.36
N MET A 22 -9.21 -12.44 13.72
CA MET A 22 -8.94 -12.28 12.29
C MET A 22 -10.20 -12.46 11.44
N THR A 23 -11.02 -13.48 11.77
CA THR A 23 -12.28 -13.73 11.08
C THR A 23 -13.26 -12.57 11.28
N ALA A 24 -13.37 -12.03 12.50
CA ALA A 24 -14.24 -10.90 12.78
C ALA A 24 -13.82 -9.64 11.99
N LEU A 25 -12.52 -9.35 11.92
CA LEU A 25 -11.96 -8.23 11.15
C LEU A 25 -12.25 -8.38 9.63
N LEU A 26 -12.13 -9.59 9.09
CA LEU A 26 -12.47 -9.86 7.69
C LEU A 26 -13.97 -9.72 7.42
N VAL A 27 -14.83 -10.18 8.34
CA VAL A 27 -16.28 -9.99 8.23
C VAL A 27 -16.64 -8.50 8.26
N GLU A 28 -16.03 -7.73 9.14
CA GLU A 28 -16.18 -6.28 9.20
C GLU A 28 -15.76 -5.62 7.87
N LEU A 29 -14.60 -5.98 7.34
CA LEU A 29 -14.10 -5.49 6.06
C LEU A 29 -15.10 -5.76 4.93
N PHE A 30 -15.55 -7.00 4.78
CA PHE A 30 -16.44 -7.38 3.68
C PHE A 30 -17.83 -6.75 3.79
N ASN A 31 -18.38 -6.61 5.00
CA ASN A 31 -19.68 -5.97 5.21
C ASN A 31 -19.65 -4.46 4.91
N ASN A 32 -18.51 -3.80 5.14
CA ASN A 32 -18.36 -2.37 4.87
C ASN A 32 -17.84 -2.07 3.45
N THR A 33 -17.54 -3.10 2.65
CA THR A 33 -17.05 -2.92 1.28
C THR A 33 -18.23 -2.75 0.31
N PRO A 34 -18.26 -1.67 -0.49
CA PRO A 34 -19.28 -1.51 -1.53
C PRO A 34 -19.26 -2.68 -2.52
N PRO A 35 -20.41 -3.18 -2.99
CA PRO A 35 -20.49 -4.37 -3.87
C PRO A 35 -19.57 -4.30 -5.10
N GLU A 36 -19.40 -3.11 -5.68
CA GLU A 36 -18.54 -2.85 -6.83
C GLU A 36 -17.03 -3.02 -6.54
N ASP A 37 -16.62 -2.87 -5.28
CA ASP A 37 -15.23 -2.96 -4.84
C ASP A 37 -14.87 -4.34 -4.26
N VAL A 38 -15.87 -5.15 -3.87
CA VAL A 38 -15.68 -6.45 -3.18
C VAL A 38 -14.70 -7.36 -3.92
N ARG A 39 -14.82 -7.46 -5.25
CA ARG A 39 -13.94 -8.32 -6.05
C ARG A 39 -12.46 -7.92 -5.92
N PHE A 40 -12.17 -6.62 -5.85
CA PHE A 40 -10.81 -6.11 -5.75
C PHE A 40 -10.28 -6.34 -4.34
N VAL A 41 -11.10 -6.05 -3.32
CA VAL A 41 -10.75 -6.27 -1.92
C VAL A 41 -10.40 -7.73 -1.66
N ILE A 42 -11.20 -8.69 -2.13
CA ILE A 42 -10.95 -10.12 -1.93
C ILE A 42 -9.58 -10.55 -2.46
N TYR A 43 -9.22 -10.17 -3.70
CA TYR A 43 -7.93 -10.55 -4.26
C TYR A 43 -6.77 -9.84 -3.56
N LEU A 44 -6.91 -8.54 -3.27
CA LEU A 44 -5.89 -7.78 -2.57
C LEU A 44 -5.62 -8.35 -1.17
N THR A 45 -6.64 -8.83 -0.46
CA THR A 45 -6.50 -9.48 0.86
C THR A 45 -5.71 -10.79 0.78
N GLN A 46 -5.71 -11.44 -0.38
CA GLN A 46 -4.89 -12.62 -0.64
C GLN A 46 -3.48 -12.29 -1.15
N GLY A 47 -3.14 -11.00 -1.30
CA GLY A 47 -1.90 -10.55 -1.94
C GLY A 47 -1.87 -10.81 -3.45
N LYS A 48 -3.04 -10.88 -4.10
CA LYS A 48 -3.18 -11.20 -5.52
C LYS A 48 -3.93 -10.08 -6.25
N LEU A 49 -3.70 -9.98 -7.56
CA LEU A 49 -4.53 -9.11 -8.41
C LEU A 49 -5.69 -9.90 -9.04
N CYS A 50 -5.50 -11.17 -9.36
CA CYS A 50 -6.51 -11.96 -10.04
C CYS A 50 -6.41 -13.45 -9.67
N PRO A 51 -7.36 -14.29 -10.12
CA PRO A 51 -7.24 -15.74 -9.97
C PRO A 51 -5.94 -16.30 -10.55
N SER A 52 -5.40 -17.32 -9.88
CA SER A 52 -4.13 -17.96 -10.28
C SER A 52 -4.18 -18.62 -11.66
N TYR A 53 -5.35 -19.00 -12.18
CA TYR A 53 -5.48 -19.58 -13.52
C TYR A 53 -5.32 -18.55 -14.66
N ILE A 54 -5.36 -17.25 -14.37
CA ILE A 54 -5.14 -16.19 -15.36
C ILE A 54 -3.63 -16.00 -15.63
N GLY A 55 -2.76 -16.40 -14.69
CA GLY A 55 -1.31 -16.32 -14.85
C GLY A 55 -0.75 -14.89 -14.87
N LEU A 56 -1.52 -13.89 -14.42
CA LEU A 56 -1.03 -12.51 -14.30
C LEU A 56 -0.28 -12.33 -13.00
N GLU A 57 0.98 -11.92 -13.10
CA GLU A 57 1.81 -11.50 -11.98
C GLU A 57 2.10 -9.99 -12.07
N LEU A 58 2.26 -9.32 -10.93
CA LEU A 58 2.58 -7.89 -10.88
C LEU A 58 3.93 -7.58 -11.55
N GLY A 59 4.87 -8.52 -11.54
CA GLY A 59 6.17 -8.39 -12.21
C GLY A 59 7.09 -7.32 -11.60
N VAL A 60 6.84 -6.86 -10.37
CA VAL A 60 7.63 -5.83 -9.72
C VAL A 60 8.75 -6.45 -8.90
N ALA A 61 9.99 -6.31 -9.40
CA ALA A 61 11.18 -6.67 -8.63
C ALA A 61 11.40 -5.68 -7.48
N GLU A 62 11.99 -6.17 -6.39
CA GLU A 62 12.28 -5.39 -5.18
C GLU A 62 13.08 -4.11 -5.45
N LYS A 63 14.09 -4.18 -6.33
CA LYS A 63 14.88 -3.02 -6.75
C LYS A 63 14.07 -1.98 -7.52
N LEU A 64 13.05 -2.40 -8.26
CA LEU A 64 12.14 -1.49 -8.96
C LEU A 64 11.23 -0.77 -7.95
N ALA A 65 10.73 -1.51 -6.96
CA ALA A 65 9.93 -0.93 -5.89
C ALA A 65 10.74 0.05 -5.02
N MET A 66 11.99 -0.25 -4.66
CA MET A 66 12.88 0.70 -3.97
C MET A 66 13.09 2.00 -4.77
N ARG A 67 13.24 1.91 -6.11
CA ARG A 67 13.31 3.09 -6.98
C ARG A 67 12.01 3.89 -6.98
N ALA A 68 10.86 3.23 -7.02
CA ALA A 68 9.56 3.91 -6.93
C ALA A 68 9.41 4.66 -5.60
N ILE A 69 9.80 4.05 -4.48
CA ILE A 69 9.80 4.69 -3.16
C ILE A 69 10.75 5.91 -3.14
N ALA A 70 11.94 5.78 -3.70
CA ALA A 70 12.90 6.89 -3.79
C ALA A 70 12.31 8.09 -4.56
N ILE A 71 11.66 7.84 -5.70
CA ILE A 71 10.98 8.86 -6.50
C ILE A 71 9.83 9.50 -5.70
N ALA A 72 8.96 8.68 -5.09
CA ALA A 72 7.78 9.17 -4.39
C ALA A 72 8.11 9.97 -3.11
N SER A 73 9.19 9.61 -2.42
CA SER A 73 9.62 10.25 -1.16
C SER A 73 10.61 11.39 -1.33
N GLY A 74 11.28 11.49 -2.48
CA GLY A 74 12.36 12.45 -2.73
C GLY A 74 13.69 12.11 -2.05
N PHE A 75 13.83 10.91 -1.48
CA PHE A 75 15.11 10.44 -0.94
C PHE A 75 15.99 9.82 -2.05
N PRO A 76 17.32 9.96 -1.96
CA PRO A 76 18.23 9.22 -2.84
C PRO A 76 18.04 7.70 -2.68
N LEU A 77 18.15 6.94 -3.77
CA LEU A 77 18.02 5.47 -3.74
C LEU A 77 18.93 4.81 -2.69
N LYS A 78 20.17 5.28 -2.56
CA LYS A 78 21.12 4.80 -1.54
C LYS A 78 20.56 4.89 -0.13
N LYS A 79 19.77 5.94 0.17
CA LYS A 79 19.14 6.08 1.48
C LYS A 79 18.04 5.03 1.69
N ILE A 80 17.26 4.73 0.66
CA ILE A 80 16.23 3.68 0.70
C ILE A 80 16.88 2.32 0.94
N GLU A 81 17.97 2.01 0.23
CA GLU A 81 18.74 0.76 0.41
C GLU A 81 19.33 0.64 1.83
N GLU A 82 19.83 1.73 2.42
CA GLU A 82 20.31 1.78 3.81
C GLU A 82 19.19 1.50 4.82
N VAL A 83 18.01 2.09 4.62
CA VAL A 83 16.85 1.87 5.51
C VAL A 83 16.35 0.44 5.36
N TYR A 84 16.29 -0.07 4.14
CA TYR A 84 15.90 -1.45 3.87
C TYR A 84 16.85 -2.46 4.53
N SER A 85 18.15 -2.22 4.48
CA SER A 85 19.16 -3.05 5.15
C SER A 85 18.99 -3.09 6.68
N LYS A 86 18.29 -2.11 7.27
CA LYS A 86 18.01 -2.04 8.72
C LYS A 86 16.64 -2.63 9.08
N LEU A 87 15.63 -2.39 8.26
CA LEU A 87 14.25 -2.80 8.54
C LEU A 87 13.92 -4.20 8.02
N GLY A 88 14.55 -4.63 6.94
CA GLY A 88 14.31 -5.92 6.29
C GLY A 88 12.94 -6.07 5.63
N ASP A 89 12.11 -5.02 5.63
CA ASP A 89 10.76 -5.01 5.08
C ASP A 89 10.53 -3.78 4.21
N LEU A 90 10.10 -3.99 2.98
CA LEU A 90 9.94 -2.91 2.01
C LEU A 90 8.72 -2.02 2.29
N GLY A 91 7.67 -2.58 2.89
CA GLY A 91 6.48 -1.83 3.32
C GLY A 91 6.85 -0.81 4.40
N LYS A 92 7.58 -1.24 5.44
CA LYS A 92 8.09 -0.36 6.50
C LYS A 92 9.06 0.69 5.99
N VAL A 93 9.87 0.36 4.97
CA VAL A 93 10.72 1.35 4.29
C VAL A 93 9.88 2.40 3.59
N ALA A 94 8.81 2.00 2.88
CA ALA A 94 7.90 2.94 2.22
C ALA A 94 7.20 3.86 3.24
N GLU A 95 6.69 3.31 4.34
CA GLU A 95 6.07 4.05 5.44
C GLU A 95 7.05 5.08 6.04
N TYR A 96 8.27 4.65 6.37
CA TYR A 96 9.32 5.53 6.88
C TYR A 96 9.67 6.66 5.90
N ALA A 97 9.83 6.33 4.61
CA ALA A 97 10.27 7.29 3.61
C ALA A 97 9.17 8.32 3.29
N LEU A 98 7.92 7.87 3.20
CA LEU A 98 6.78 8.72 2.86
C LEU A 98 6.33 9.60 4.05
N SER A 99 6.44 9.11 5.29
CA SER A 99 6.20 9.94 6.49
C SER A 99 7.22 11.08 6.65
N LYS A 100 8.40 10.95 6.04
CA LYS A 100 9.48 11.96 6.04
C LYS A 100 9.73 12.55 4.65
N ARG A 101 8.71 12.52 3.78
CA ARG A 101 8.86 12.94 2.39
C ARG A 101 9.46 14.34 2.30
N LYS A 102 10.39 14.52 1.37
CA LYS A 102 10.89 15.84 1.00
C LYS A 102 9.97 16.45 -0.05
N ALA A 103 10.04 17.77 -0.22
CA ALA A 103 9.38 18.42 -1.36
C ALA A 103 9.96 17.81 -2.66
N VAL A 104 9.11 17.15 -3.45
CA VAL A 104 9.52 16.43 -4.67
C VAL A 104 9.24 17.28 -5.91
N SER A 105 8.32 18.24 -5.81
CA SER A 105 7.98 19.20 -6.86
C SER A 105 8.04 20.65 -6.35
N ILE A 106 8.13 21.58 -7.30
CA ILE A 106 8.05 23.02 -7.02
C ILE A 106 6.71 23.38 -6.36
N LEU A 107 5.62 22.70 -6.74
CA LEU A 107 4.30 22.84 -6.11
C LEU A 107 4.34 22.42 -4.63
N ASP A 108 4.98 21.28 -4.32
CA ASP A 108 5.18 20.84 -2.92
C ASP A 108 6.00 21.86 -2.10
N PHE A 109 6.89 22.62 -2.75
CA PHE A 109 7.73 23.63 -2.09
C PHE A 109 6.99 24.93 -1.78
N PHE A 110 6.11 25.38 -2.67
CA PHE A 110 5.33 26.60 -2.50
C PHE A 110 4.11 26.44 -1.58
N GLY A 111 3.87 25.24 -1.05
CA GLY A 111 2.80 25.00 -0.09
C GLY A 111 1.40 25.06 -0.71
N GLU A 112 1.29 25.09 -2.04
CA GLU A 112 0.05 24.68 -2.70
C GLU A 112 -0.10 23.19 -2.43
N GLU A 113 -0.83 22.86 -1.36
CA GLU A 113 -1.35 21.53 -1.13
C GLU A 113 -2.22 21.19 -2.34
N THR A 114 -1.60 20.60 -3.36
CA THR A 114 -2.33 19.77 -4.30
C THR A 114 -2.86 18.66 -3.42
N THR A 115 -4.11 18.80 -2.97
CA THR A 115 -4.85 17.78 -2.24
C THR A 115 -4.90 16.58 -3.16
N LYS A 116 -3.87 15.73 -3.10
CA LYS A 116 -3.80 14.51 -3.90
C LYS A 116 -5.01 13.71 -3.47
N GLU A 117 -5.93 13.50 -4.41
CA GLU A 117 -7.13 12.72 -4.15
C GLU A 117 -6.75 11.42 -3.43
N PRO A 118 -7.42 11.09 -2.32
CA PRO A 118 -7.08 9.90 -1.56
C PRO A 118 -7.20 8.66 -2.45
N LEU A 119 -6.28 7.72 -2.26
CA LEU A 119 -6.27 6.49 -3.04
C LEU A 119 -7.52 5.67 -2.73
N THR A 120 -8.18 5.21 -3.78
CA THR A 120 -9.28 4.25 -3.69
C THR A 120 -8.80 2.86 -4.10
N VAL A 121 -9.46 1.82 -3.61
CA VAL A 121 -9.17 0.42 -4.00
C VAL A 121 -9.19 0.27 -5.52
N LYS A 122 -10.21 0.84 -6.18
CA LYS A 122 -10.34 0.82 -7.63
C LYS A 122 -9.20 1.55 -8.34
N LYS A 123 -8.73 2.68 -7.82
CA LYS A 123 -7.60 3.41 -8.43
C LYS A 123 -6.32 2.60 -8.33
N VAL A 124 -6.01 2.04 -7.15
CA VAL A 124 -4.83 1.21 -6.95
C VAL A 124 -4.86 -0.05 -7.81
N TYR A 125 -6.02 -0.71 -7.92
CA TYR A 125 -6.15 -1.94 -8.69
C TYR A 125 -5.97 -1.73 -10.22
N ASN A 126 -6.34 -0.56 -10.74
CA ASN A 126 -6.26 -0.26 -12.18
C ASN A 126 -5.02 0.58 -12.57
N SER A 127 -4.07 0.79 -11.65
CA SER A 127 -2.84 1.56 -11.90
C SER A 127 -1.77 0.74 -12.62
#